data_AF-A0A091G8L4-F1
#
_entry.id   AF-A0A091G8L4-F1
#
_cell.length_a   1.000
_cell.length_b   1.000
_cell.length_c   1.000
_cell.angle_alpha   90.00
_cell.angle_beta   90.00
_cell.angle_gamma   90.00
#
_symmetry.space_group_name_H-M   'P 1'
#
loop_
_entity.id
_entity.type
_entity.pdbx_description
1 polymer ?
#
loop_
_entity_poly.entity_id
_entity_poly.type
_entity_poly.pdbx_seq_one_letter_code
_entity_poly.pdbx_strand_id
1 'polypeptide(L)' 'AAIDFLLLAHGHGCENFKGMCCINLSDHSRLIHKSMSILMDRM' A
#
# COMPACT_ATOMS: atom_id res chain seq x y z
N ALA A 1 -4.55 6.61 -3.29
CA ALA A 1 -5.03 7.45 -4.40
C ALA A 1 -6.54 7.70 -4.35
N ALA A 2 -7.41 6.70 -4.57
CA ALA A 2 -8.87 6.93 -4.56
C ALA A 2 -9.42 7.33 -3.18
N ILE A 3 -8.92 6.70 -2.12
CA ILE A 3 -9.31 7.01 -0.74
C ILE A 3 -8.83 8.41 -0.32
N ASP A 4 -7.59 8.77 -0.67
CA ASP A 4 -7.04 10.11 -0.41
C ASP A 4 -7.88 11.22 -1.09
N PHE A 5 -8.34 10.98 -2.32
CA PHE A 5 -9.21 11.91 -3.06
C PHE A 5 -10.57 12.14 -2.39
N LEU A 6 -11.20 11.07 -1.90
CA LEU A 6 -12.48 11.16 -1.20
C LEU A 6 -12.34 11.86 0.16
N LEU A 7 -11.23 11.65 0.86
CA LEU A 7 -10.93 12.35 2.10
C LEU A 7 -10.72 13.86 1.86
N LEU A 8 -9.94 14.21 0.82
CA LEU A 8 -9.72 15.61 0.44
C LEU A 8 -11.03 16.33 0.08
N ALA A 9 -11.93 15.64 -0.63
CA ALA A 9 -13.24 16.18 -1.01
C ALA A 9 -14.15 16.47 0.21
N HIS A 10 -13.98 15.73 1.31
CA HIS A 10 -14.66 15.98 2.58
C HIS A 10 -13.93 16.98 3.50
N GLY A 11 -12.84 17.61 3.03
CA GLY A 11 -12.08 18.58 3.82
C GLY A 11 -11.16 17.96 4.86
N HIS A 12 -10.96 16.64 4.82
CA HIS A 12 -10.02 15.92 5.69
C HIS A 12 -8.78 15.49 4.92
N GLY A 13 -7.60 15.79 5.43
CA GLY A 13 -6.37 15.20 4.91
C GLY A 13 -6.33 13.70 5.15
N CYS A 14 -5.68 12.94 4.27
CA CYS A 14 -5.44 11.50 4.49
C CYS A 14 -4.59 11.22 5.73
N GLU A 15 -3.87 12.24 6.21
CA GLU A 15 -3.09 12.26 7.44
C GLU A 15 -3.96 12.18 8.71
N ASN A 16 -5.20 12.69 8.65
CA ASN A 16 -6.14 12.62 9.78
C ASN A 16 -6.63 11.19 10.04
N PHE A 17 -6.50 10.32 9.04
CA PHE A 17 -6.85 8.92 9.13
C PHE A 17 -5.57 8.09 9.15
N LYS A 18 -5.08 7.80 10.36
CA LYS A 18 -3.84 7.04 10.59
C LYS A 18 -3.88 5.70 9.83
N GLY A 19 -3.15 5.62 8.72
CA GLY A 19 -3.09 4.44 7.83
C GLY A 19 -3.94 4.52 6.55
N MET A 20 -4.71 5.58 6.31
CA MET A 20 -5.39 5.82 5.01
C MET A 20 -4.55 6.65 4.05
N CYS A 21 -3.54 7.38 4.54
CA CYS A 21 -2.48 7.92 3.70
C CYS A 21 -1.81 6.76 2.93
N CYS A 22 -1.52 6.99 1.65
CA CYS A 22 -0.82 6.10 0.73
C CYS A 22 0.01 5.01 1.43
N ILE A 23 -0.57 3.82 1.62
CA ILE A 23 0.17 2.64 2.06
C ILE A 23 1.18 2.35 0.95
N ASN A 24 2.48 2.36 1.25
CA ASN A 24 3.50 2.01 0.26
C ASN A 24 3.42 0.50 -0.06
N LEU A 25 2.45 0.15 -0.91
CA LEU A 25 2.18 -1.19 -1.39
C LEU A 25 3.35 -1.73 -2.24
N SER A 26 4.23 -0.86 -2.74
CA SER A 26 5.38 -1.23 -3.57
C SER A 26 6.46 -1.96 -2.77
N ASP A 27 6.70 -1.55 -1.52
CA ASP A 27 7.63 -2.27 -0.64
C ASP A 27 7.08 -3.63 -0.24
N HIS A 28 5.77 -3.71 0.02
CA HIS A 28 5.11 -4.96 0.38
C HIS A 28 5.02 -5.93 -0.80
N SER A 29 4.68 -5.45 -1.99
CA SER A 29 4.64 -6.26 -3.22
C SER A 29 6.03 -6.82 -3.55
N ARG A 30 7.08 -6.01 -3.42
CA ARG A 30 8.47 -6.45 -3.67
C ARG A 30 8.89 -7.58 -2.73
N LEU A 31 8.51 -7.53 -1.46
CA LEU A 31 8.76 -8.61 -0.50
C LEU A 31 7.99 -9.89 -0.85
N ILE A 32 6.71 -9.77 -1.21
CA ILE A 32 5.88 -10.91 -1.63
C ILE A 32 6.46 -11.56 -2.89
N HIS A 33 6.81 -10.77 -3.91
CA HIS A 33 7.44 -11.27 -5.13
C HIS A 33 8.75 -12.00 -4.85
N LYS A 34 9.58 -11.47 -3.96
CA LYS A 34 10.84 -12.11 -3.55
C LYS A 34 10.58 -13.44 -2.84
N SER A 35 9.64 -13.48 -1.90
CA SER A 35 9.26 -14.71 -1.20
C SER A 35 8.68 -15.77 -2.15
N MET A 36 7.85 -15.38 -3.11
CA MET A 36 7.33 -16.27 -4.15
C MET A 36 8.44 -16.82 -5.05
N SER A 37 9.39 -15.97 -5.45
CA SER A 37 10.55 -16.39 -6.25
C SER A 37 11.41 -17.40 -5.51
N ILE A 38 11.67 -17.19 -4.22
CA ILE A 38 12.43 -18.12 -3.38
C ILE A 38 11.70 -19.46 -3.24
N LEU A 39 10.38 -19.43 -3.13
CA LEU A 39 9.57 -20.64 -3.00
C LEU A 39 9.56 -21.46 -4.29
N MET A 40 9.47 -20.80 -5.45
CA MET A 40 9.53 -21.44 -6.77
C MET A 40 10.93 -21.97 -7.12
N ASP A 41 12.01 -21.29 -6.71
CA ASP A 41 13.39 -21.73 -6.94
C ASP A 41 13.75 -23.02 -6.15
N ARG A 42 13.03 -23.28 -5.06
CA ARG A 42 13.19 -24.47 -4.21
C ARG A 42 12.38 -25.69 -4.67
N MET A 43 11.68 -25.57 -5.80
CA MET A 43 10.86 -26.63 -6.39
C MET A 43 11.52 -27.18 -7.65
#